data_AF-A0A2L0C059-F1
#
_entry.id   AF-A0A2L0C059-F1
#
_cell.length_a   1.000
_cell.length_b   1.000
_cell.length_c   1.000
_cell.angle_alpha   90.00
_cell.angle_beta   90.00
_cell.angle_gamma   90.00
#
_symmetry.space_group_name_H-M   'P 1'
#
loop_
_entity.id
_entity.type
_entity.pdbx_description
1 polymer ?
#
loop_
_entity_poly.entity_id
_entity_poly.type
_entity_poly.pdbx_seq_one_letter_code
_entity_poly.pdbx_strand_id
1 'polypeptide(L)'
;MMALQWIHDNIAAFGGNPNNITIFGESAGAVSVSLHLLSPISRNLFSQAIMHSGSATAPWAIISREESLLRGLRLAEAVNCPHDRDDLSTVIDCLRKKDPKELVNNEWGTLGICEFPFVPVIDGAFLDEHPTRALANKNFKKTNILMGSNTEEGYYFIIYYLTELFRKEENVYVSRQEFLRAVTELNPYVNSVARQAIVFEYTDWLNPDDPVNNRDALDKMVGDYQFTCNVNDFAHRYAETGSNVYMYYFKHRTIANPWPSWT
;
A
#
# COMPACT_ATOMS: atom_id res chain seq x y z
N MET A 1 16.77 -4.67 -4.98
CA MET A 1 17.91 -4.16 -5.78
C MET A 1 18.97 -5.22 -6.08
N MET A 2 19.67 -5.81 -5.09
CA MET A 2 20.76 -6.77 -5.37
C MET A 2 20.34 -7.95 -6.26
N ALA A 3 19.12 -8.47 -6.07
CA ALA A 3 18.57 -9.51 -6.95
C ALA A 3 18.39 -9.02 -8.40
N LEU A 4 17.97 -7.76 -8.62
CA LEU A 4 17.86 -7.20 -9.97
C LEU A 4 19.23 -7.07 -10.64
N GLN A 5 20.25 -6.67 -9.88
CA GLN A 5 21.63 -6.64 -10.37
C GLN A 5 22.11 -8.04 -10.76
N TRP A 6 21.87 -9.03 -9.90
CA TRP A 6 22.23 -10.41 -10.20
C TRP A 6 21.53 -10.92 -11.46
N ILE A 7 20.23 -10.66 -11.63
CA ILE A 7 19.49 -11.01 -12.85
C ILE A 7 20.10 -10.31 -14.05
N HIS A 8 20.31 -8.99 -13.98
CA HIS A 8 20.92 -8.23 -15.06
C HIS A 8 22.27 -8.81 -15.50
N ASP A 9 23.11 -9.25 -14.55
CA ASP A 9 24.45 -9.74 -14.85
C ASP A 9 24.49 -11.21 -15.27
N ASN A 10 23.50 -12.02 -14.88
CA ASN A 10 23.57 -13.48 -15.01
C ASN A 10 22.46 -14.10 -15.87
N ILE A 11 21.34 -13.42 -16.11
CA ILE A 11 20.17 -14.05 -16.75
C ILE A 11 20.44 -14.53 -18.18
N ALA A 12 21.45 -13.94 -18.85
CA ALA A 12 21.93 -14.39 -20.16
C ALA A 12 22.39 -15.85 -20.16
N ALA A 13 23.01 -16.33 -19.06
CA ALA A 13 23.44 -17.72 -18.93
C ALA A 13 22.25 -18.70 -18.85
N PHE A 14 21.06 -18.21 -18.51
CA PHE A 14 19.82 -18.98 -18.41
C PHE A 14 18.92 -18.81 -19.65
N GLY A 15 19.42 -18.14 -20.71
CA GLY A 15 18.67 -17.88 -21.94
C GLY A 15 17.74 -16.65 -21.90
N GLY A 16 17.78 -15.86 -20.81
CA GLY A 16 17.06 -14.58 -20.75
C GLY A 16 17.83 -13.45 -21.43
N ASN A 17 17.13 -12.35 -21.72
CA ASN A 17 17.76 -11.14 -22.27
C ASN A 17 17.88 -10.07 -21.17
N PRO A 18 19.11 -9.70 -20.73
CA PRO A 18 19.29 -8.69 -19.67
C PRO A 18 18.82 -7.29 -20.08
N ASN A 19 18.69 -7.02 -21.38
CA ASN A 19 18.15 -5.76 -21.91
C ASN A 19 16.62 -5.77 -22.05
N ASN A 20 15.95 -6.86 -21.69
CA ASN A 20 14.49 -6.99 -21.76
C ASN A 20 13.92 -7.63 -20.49
N ILE A 21 14.21 -7.01 -19.34
CA ILE A 21 13.71 -7.45 -18.03
C ILE A 21 12.43 -6.67 -17.71
N THR A 22 11.34 -7.37 -17.45
CA THR A 22 10.11 -6.78 -16.91
C THR A 22 9.98 -7.15 -15.45
N ILE A 23 9.96 -6.14 -14.57
CA ILE A 23 9.64 -6.37 -13.16
C ILE A 23 8.13 -6.24 -12.97
N PHE A 24 7.55 -7.16 -12.21
CA PHE A 24 6.13 -7.12 -11.88
C PHE A 24 5.90 -7.44 -10.41
N GLY A 25 4.85 -6.87 -9.85
CA GLY A 25 4.48 -7.08 -8.46
C GLY A 25 3.04 -6.67 -8.19
N GLU A 26 2.52 -7.16 -7.07
CA GLU A 26 1.17 -6.88 -6.58
C GLU A 26 1.26 -6.27 -5.18
N SER A 27 0.32 -5.37 -4.83
CA SER A 27 0.27 -4.70 -3.53
C SER A 27 1.61 -4.06 -3.15
N ALA A 28 2.24 -4.43 -2.03
CA ALA A 28 3.56 -3.94 -1.62
C ALA A 28 4.67 -4.29 -2.64
N GLY A 29 4.49 -5.35 -3.43
CA GLY A 29 5.33 -5.67 -4.59
C GLY A 29 5.17 -4.66 -5.72
N ALA A 30 3.95 -4.19 -6.01
CA ALA A 30 3.69 -3.12 -6.98
C ALA A 30 4.28 -1.78 -6.50
N VAL A 31 4.15 -1.48 -5.19
CA VAL A 31 4.87 -0.37 -4.55
C VAL A 31 6.38 -0.53 -4.79
N SER A 32 6.95 -1.68 -4.50
CA SER A 32 8.39 -1.94 -4.70
C SER A 32 8.82 -1.73 -6.17
N VAL A 33 8.02 -2.19 -7.14
CA VAL A 33 8.24 -1.94 -8.57
C VAL A 33 8.22 -0.45 -8.88
N SER A 34 7.21 0.29 -8.40
CA SER A 34 7.13 1.73 -8.62
C SER A 34 8.30 2.48 -7.97
N LEU A 35 8.73 2.11 -6.76
CA LEU A 35 9.92 2.70 -6.14
C LEU A 35 11.20 2.39 -6.95
N HIS A 36 11.29 1.22 -7.59
CA HIS A 36 12.40 0.90 -8.49
C HIS A 36 12.41 1.74 -9.78
N LEU A 37 11.25 2.21 -10.26
CA LEU A 37 11.15 3.18 -11.36
C LEU A 37 11.65 4.57 -10.97
N LEU A 38 11.45 4.96 -9.70
CA LEU A 38 11.85 6.26 -9.16
C LEU A 38 13.34 6.28 -8.79
N SER A 39 13.82 5.21 -8.16
CA SER A 39 15.17 5.13 -7.58
C SER A 39 16.28 5.25 -8.66
N PRO A 40 17.22 6.19 -8.50
CA PRO A 40 18.31 6.38 -9.47
C PRO A 40 19.25 5.19 -9.55
N ILE A 41 19.41 4.42 -8.47
CA ILE A 41 20.35 3.29 -8.40
C ILE A 41 19.78 1.98 -8.95
N SER A 42 18.47 1.86 -9.15
CA SER A 42 17.86 0.64 -9.71
C SER A 42 17.19 0.81 -11.07
N ARG A 43 16.83 2.02 -11.47
CA ARG A 43 16.01 2.25 -12.68
C ARG A 43 16.67 1.84 -14.00
N ASN A 44 17.96 1.54 -14.00
CA ASN A 44 18.70 1.05 -15.16
C ASN A 44 18.87 -0.48 -15.18
N LEU A 45 18.36 -1.21 -14.19
CA LEU A 45 18.52 -2.67 -14.08
C LEU A 45 17.38 -3.47 -14.72
N PHE A 46 16.37 -2.78 -15.26
CA PHE A 46 15.22 -3.40 -15.89
C PHE A 46 14.68 -2.51 -17.02
N SER A 47 13.85 -3.10 -17.87
CA SER A 47 13.34 -2.50 -19.09
C SER A 47 11.93 -1.95 -18.88
N GLN A 48 11.00 -2.77 -18.36
CA GLN A 48 9.58 -2.44 -18.23
C GLN A 48 9.02 -2.80 -16.84
N ALA A 49 7.84 -2.28 -16.52
CA ALA A 49 7.23 -2.49 -15.21
C ALA A 49 5.74 -2.84 -15.30
N ILE A 50 5.29 -3.74 -14.43
CA ILE A 50 3.89 -4.07 -14.23
C ILE A 50 3.55 -3.93 -12.74
N MET A 51 2.48 -3.21 -12.42
CA MET A 51 2.09 -2.87 -11.05
C MET A 51 0.62 -3.21 -10.83
N HIS A 52 0.34 -4.24 -10.05
CA HIS A 52 -1.02 -4.67 -9.71
C HIS A 52 -1.44 -4.08 -8.37
N SER A 53 -2.52 -3.29 -8.34
CA SER A 53 -3.16 -2.83 -7.10
C SER A 53 -2.19 -2.15 -6.12
N GLY A 54 -1.29 -1.30 -6.62
CA GLY A 54 -0.34 -0.59 -5.76
C GLY A 54 0.50 0.44 -6.50
N SER A 55 0.91 1.47 -5.76
CA SER A 55 1.71 2.60 -6.25
C SER A 55 2.52 3.22 -5.11
N ALA A 56 3.71 3.76 -5.42
CA ALA A 56 4.56 4.51 -4.49
C ALA A 56 3.89 5.75 -3.88
N THR A 57 2.77 6.21 -4.43
CA THR A 57 2.00 7.34 -3.88
C THR A 57 0.95 6.92 -2.85
N ALA A 58 0.75 5.61 -2.62
CA ALA A 58 -0.22 5.13 -1.65
C ALA A 58 0.14 5.59 -0.22
N PRO A 59 -0.86 5.93 0.64
CA PRO A 59 -0.61 6.43 1.99
C PRO A 59 0.25 5.50 2.86
N TRP A 60 0.15 4.20 2.62
CA TRP A 60 0.83 3.13 3.36
C TRP A 60 2.19 2.73 2.76
N ALA A 61 2.57 3.28 1.61
CA ALA A 61 3.78 2.88 0.89
C ALA A 61 5.08 3.40 1.51
N ILE A 62 5.05 4.58 2.14
CA ILE A 62 6.23 5.25 2.73
C ILE A 62 5.84 5.93 4.04
N ILE A 63 6.73 5.87 5.02
CA ILE A 63 6.63 6.68 6.25
C ILE A 63 7.79 7.68 6.36
N SER A 64 7.60 8.70 7.19
CA SER A 64 8.66 9.67 7.49
C SER A 64 9.80 9.01 8.27
N ARG A 65 11.02 9.55 8.15
CA ARG A 65 12.18 9.08 8.93
C ARG A 65 11.94 9.20 10.44
N GLU A 66 11.26 10.26 10.85
CA GLU A 66 10.92 10.48 12.26
C GLU A 66 9.96 9.43 12.79
N GLU A 67 8.88 9.14 12.07
CA GLU A 67 7.93 8.09 12.48
C GLU A 67 8.58 6.70 12.44
N SER A 68 9.41 6.41 11.44
CA SER A 68 10.18 5.17 11.37
C SER A 68 11.09 4.99 12.58
N LEU A 69 11.78 6.05 13.02
CA LEU A 69 12.61 6.03 14.22
C LEU A 69 11.77 5.75 15.47
N LEU A 70 10.64 6.45 15.64
CA LEU A 70 9.74 6.26 16.78
C LEU A 70 9.19 4.83 16.83
N ARG A 71 8.80 4.25 15.68
CA ARG A 71 8.34 2.86 15.60
C ARG A 71 9.45 1.87 15.95
N GLY A 72 10.68 2.13 15.52
CA GLY A 72 11.85 1.33 15.91
C GLY A 72 12.08 1.35 17.43
N LEU A 73 11.96 2.51 18.07
CA LEU A 73 12.09 2.64 19.54
C LEU A 73 10.92 1.96 20.28
N ARG A 74 9.68 2.07 19.78
CA ARG A 74 8.52 1.36 20.33
C ARG A 74 8.68 -0.16 20.26
N LEU A 75 9.19 -0.68 19.14
CA LEU A 75 9.50 -2.11 19.02
C LEU A 75 10.57 -2.51 20.04
N ALA A 76 11.63 -1.72 20.18
CA ALA A 76 12.67 -1.96 21.18
C ALA A 76 12.10 -2.01 22.60
N GLU A 77 11.24 -1.06 22.96
CA GLU A 77 10.52 -1.07 24.24
C GLU A 77 9.68 -2.35 24.41
N ALA A 78 8.86 -2.71 23.41
CA ALA A 78 7.98 -3.88 23.45
C ALA A 78 8.73 -5.20 23.65
N VAL A 79 9.96 -5.30 23.14
CA VAL A 79 10.82 -6.48 23.31
C VAL A 79 11.82 -6.33 24.47
N ASN A 80 11.63 -5.38 25.38
CA ASN A 80 12.51 -5.17 26.54
C ASN A 80 13.97 -4.87 26.17
N CYS A 81 14.19 -4.14 25.08
CA CYS A 81 15.47 -3.54 24.74
C CYS A 81 15.58 -2.10 25.25
N PRO A 82 16.81 -1.56 25.40
CA PRO A 82 17.03 -0.13 25.52
C PRO A 82 16.33 0.60 24.36
N HIS A 83 15.77 1.77 24.63
CA HIS A 83 14.95 2.54 23.69
C HIS A 83 15.24 4.04 23.84
N ASP A 84 16.49 4.38 24.13
CA ASP A 84 16.96 5.75 24.18
C ASP A 84 17.25 6.27 22.76
N ARG A 85 16.67 7.42 22.42
CA ARG A 85 16.86 8.07 21.12
C ARG A 85 18.29 8.59 20.96
N ASP A 86 18.97 8.90 22.05
CA ASP A 86 20.33 9.45 22.04
C ASP A 86 21.42 8.35 21.97
N ASP A 87 21.07 7.08 22.22
CA ASP A 87 21.97 5.93 22.12
C ASP A 87 21.40 4.80 21.23
N LEU A 88 21.18 5.11 19.96
CA LEU A 88 20.66 4.14 18.98
C LEU A 88 21.58 2.93 18.76
N SER A 89 22.88 3.04 19.06
CA SER A 89 23.80 1.90 18.91
C SER A 89 23.41 0.77 19.87
N THR A 90 23.19 1.11 21.14
CA THR A 90 22.78 0.16 22.17
C THR A 90 21.41 -0.44 21.89
N VAL A 91 20.46 0.37 21.37
CA VAL A 91 19.15 -0.10 20.89
C VAL A 91 19.32 -1.17 19.81
N ILE A 92 20.07 -0.87 18.74
CA ILE A 92 20.27 -1.75 17.59
C ILE A 92 20.98 -3.04 17.98
N ASP A 93 22.01 -2.96 18.83
CA ASP A 93 22.77 -4.13 19.27
C ASP A 93 21.93 -5.08 20.13
N CYS A 94 20.97 -4.55 20.89
CA CYS A 94 19.99 -5.37 21.60
C CYS A 94 19.02 -6.05 20.62
N LEU A 95 18.41 -5.28 19.71
CA LEU A 95 17.45 -5.79 18.73
C LEU A 95 18.05 -6.92 17.86
N ARG A 96 19.32 -6.81 17.45
CA ARG A 96 20.01 -7.86 16.66
C ARG A 96 20.18 -9.19 17.39
N LYS A 97 20.08 -9.21 18.71
CA LYS A 97 20.21 -10.43 19.54
C LYS A 97 18.86 -11.08 19.85
N LYS A 98 17.76 -10.41 19.51
CA LYS A 98 16.41 -10.92 19.76
C LYS A 98 16.04 -12.03 18.79
N ASP A 99 15.14 -12.90 19.24
CA ASP A 99 14.55 -13.89 18.35
C ASP A 99 13.74 -13.18 17.25
N PRO A 100 13.90 -13.52 15.97
CA PRO A 100 13.17 -12.85 14.90
C PRO A 100 11.64 -12.97 15.04
N LYS A 101 11.11 -14.05 15.65
CA LYS A 101 9.67 -14.19 15.89
C LYS A 101 9.21 -13.25 17.01
N GLU A 102 10.04 -13.05 18.03
CA GLU A 102 9.78 -12.05 19.08
C GLU A 102 9.68 -10.65 18.47
N LEU A 103 10.55 -10.32 17.50
CA LEU A 103 10.47 -9.02 16.81
C LEU A 103 9.15 -8.87 16.04
N VAL A 104 8.86 -9.78 15.11
CA VAL A 104 7.68 -9.62 14.22
C VAL A 104 6.34 -9.70 14.95
N ASN A 105 6.27 -10.47 16.05
CA ASN A 105 5.05 -10.59 16.86
C ASN A 105 4.76 -9.32 17.69
N ASN A 106 5.75 -8.44 17.89
CA ASN A 106 5.63 -7.23 18.70
C ASN A 106 5.69 -5.93 17.85
N GLU A 107 5.55 -6.01 16.53
CA GLU A 107 5.53 -4.84 15.65
C GLU A 107 4.20 -4.07 15.71
N TRP A 108 3.11 -4.78 15.96
CA TRP A 108 1.75 -4.26 15.87
C TRP A 108 1.31 -3.59 17.18
N GLY A 109 1.32 -2.26 17.18
CA GLY A 109 0.69 -1.43 18.22
C GLY A 109 -0.69 -0.91 17.80
N THR A 110 -1.02 0.31 18.21
CA THR A 110 -2.24 0.99 17.75
C THR A 110 -2.01 1.64 16.39
N LEU A 111 -2.46 0.97 15.33
CA LEU A 111 -2.39 1.43 13.94
C LEU A 111 -3.79 1.44 13.32
N GLY A 112 -4.03 2.39 12.40
CA GLY A 112 -5.27 2.45 11.63
C GLY A 112 -5.35 1.37 10.56
N ILE A 113 -6.48 1.35 9.83
CA ILE A 113 -6.64 0.45 8.69
C ILE A 113 -5.59 0.74 7.61
N CYS A 114 -5.02 -0.32 7.03
CA CYS A 114 -3.95 -0.25 6.03
C CYS A 114 -2.69 0.51 6.48
N GLU A 115 -2.45 0.68 7.78
CA GLU A 115 -1.19 1.24 8.27
C GLU A 115 -0.25 0.11 8.72
N PHE A 116 0.85 -0.08 8.00
CA PHE A 116 1.83 -1.12 8.31
C PHE A 116 3.01 -0.53 9.12
N PRO A 117 3.51 -1.23 10.15
CA PRO A 117 4.48 -0.67 11.10
C PRO A 117 5.83 -0.34 10.45
N PHE A 118 6.39 -1.25 9.65
CA PHE A 118 7.70 -1.09 9.03
C PHE A 118 7.58 -1.16 7.50
N VAL A 119 7.72 0.00 6.85
CA VAL A 119 7.62 0.19 5.40
C VAL A 119 8.79 1.06 4.90
N PRO A 120 8.99 1.21 3.57
CA PRO A 120 10.04 2.05 3.04
C PRO A 120 10.08 3.49 3.60
N VAL A 121 11.28 4.08 3.59
CA VAL A 121 11.56 5.47 3.97
C VAL A 121 12.39 6.15 2.90
N ILE A 122 12.38 7.49 2.90
CA ILE A 122 13.30 8.29 2.07
C ILE A 122 14.65 8.35 2.80
N ASP A 123 15.56 7.46 2.38
CA ASP A 123 16.85 7.22 3.04
C ASP A 123 17.96 8.16 2.55
N GLY A 124 17.82 8.72 1.35
CA GLY A 124 18.82 9.55 0.67
C GLY A 124 19.77 8.76 -0.23
N ALA A 125 19.61 7.44 -0.33
CA ALA A 125 20.43 6.57 -1.17
C ALA A 125 19.58 5.79 -2.18
N PHE A 126 18.62 4.99 -1.71
CA PHE A 126 17.65 4.34 -2.58
C PHE A 126 16.65 5.37 -3.14
N LEU A 127 16.13 6.26 -2.30
CA LEU A 127 15.28 7.38 -2.68
C LEU A 127 15.84 8.67 -2.10
N ASP A 128 16.03 9.68 -2.94
CA ASP A 128 16.51 11.01 -2.58
C ASP A 128 15.37 12.04 -2.41
N GLU A 129 14.19 11.76 -2.96
CA GLU A 129 13.00 12.59 -2.81
C GLU A 129 11.71 11.77 -2.63
N HIS A 130 10.63 12.43 -2.20
CA HIS A 130 9.32 11.80 -2.02
C HIS A 130 8.70 11.41 -3.38
N PRO A 131 8.02 10.25 -3.52
CA PRO A 131 7.45 9.81 -4.79
C PRO A 131 6.57 10.84 -5.49
N THR A 132 5.71 11.55 -4.75
CA THR A 132 4.88 12.62 -5.32
C THR A 132 5.70 13.76 -5.93
N ARG A 133 6.86 14.10 -5.35
CA ARG A 133 7.79 15.09 -5.91
C ARG A 133 8.54 14.53 -7.11
N ALA A 134 9.02 13.29 -7.03
CA ALA A 134 9.68 12.62 -8.16
C ALA A 134 8.76 12.58 -9.39
N LEU A 135 7.47 12.27 -9.20
CA LEU A 135 6.48 12.27 -10.26
C LEU A 135 6.23 13.68 -10.80
N ALA A 136 6.02 14.68 -9.94
CA ALA A 136 5.81 16.07 -10.36
C ALA A 136 7.02 16.64 -11.15
N ASN A 137 8.23 16.31 -10.70
CA ASN A 137 9.49 16.71 -11.34
C ASN A 137 9.86 15.85 -12.55
N LYS A 138 9.05 14.83 -12.87
CA LYS A 138 9.31 13.85 -13.92
C LYS A 138 10.63 13.09 -13.74
N ASN A 139 11.16 13.00 -12.51
CA ASN A 139 12.40 12.29 -12.17
C ASN A 139 12.13 10.80 -11.93
N PHE A 140 11.93 10.06 -13.01
CA PHE A 140 11.67 8.62 -12.98
C PHE A 140 11.97 8.00 -14.34
N LYS A 141 12.15 6.68 -14.39
CA LYS A 141 12.40 5.92 -15.62
C LYS A 141 11.28 6.12 -16.64
N LYS A 142 11.60 6.63 -17.84
CA LYS A 142 10.63 6.65 -18.95
C LYS A 142 10.61 5.29 -19.63
N THR A 143 9.53 4.55 -19.46
CA THR A 143 9.32 3.23 -20.05
C THR A 143 7.83 2.90 -20.11
N ASN A 144 7.50 1.81 -20.80
CA ASN A 144 6.15 1.28 -20.83
C ASN A 144 5.77 0.68 -19.47
N ILE A 145 4.57 1.01 -19.00
CA ILE A 145 4.00 0.43 -17.80
C ILE A 145 2.64 -0.18 -18.07
N LEU A 146 2.32 -1.26 -17.35
CA LEU A 146 0.97 -1.81 -17.24
C LEU A 146 0.57 -1.79 -15.77
N MET A 147 -0.61 -1.27 -15.45
CA MET A 147 -1.10 -1.26 -14.07
C MET A 147 -2.62 -1.26 -14.02
N GLY A 148 -3.17 -1.48 -12.82
CA GLY A 148 -4.62 -1.53 -12.65
C GLY A 148 -5.02 -1.92 -11.24
N SER A 149 -6.33 -1.93 -11.03
CA SER A 149 -6.97 -2.26 -9.77
C SER A 149 -8.03 -3.35 -9.95
N ASN A 150 -8.40 -3.97 -8.84
CA ASN A 150 -9.57 -4.82 -8.72
C ASN A 150 -10.79 -3.97 -8.33
N THR A 151 -11.98 -4.55 -8.44
CA THR A 151 -13.25 -3.89 -8.08
C THR A 151 -13.40 -3.67 -6.58
N GLU A 152 -13.02 -4.64 -5.76
CA GLU A 152 -13.19 -4.64 -4.29
C GLU A 152 -11.84 -4.72 -3.56
N GLU A 153 -11.08 -3.61 -3.57
CA GLU A 153 -9.75 -3.53 -2.93
C GLU A 153 -9.83 -3.36 -1.41
N GLY A 154 -10.96 -2.88 -0.88
CA GLY A 154 -11.10 -2.52 0.53
C GLY A 154 -11.50 -3.68 1.43
N TYR A 155 -12.34 -4.59 0.94
CA TYR A 155 -12.97 -5.63 1.76
C TYR A 155 -11.99 -6.48 2.54
N TYR A 156 -10.89 -6.90 1.93
CA TYR A 156 -9.89 -7.72 2.62
C TYR A 156 -9.42 -7.05 3.91
N PHE A 157 -9.06 -5.78 3.85
CA PHE A 157 -8.55 -5.03 5.00
C PHE A 157 -9.64 -4.74 6.03
N ILE A 158 -10.85 -4.44 5.58
CA ILE A 158 -11.99 -4.17 6.48
C ILE A 158 -12.36 -5.42 7.28
N ILE A 159 -12.33 -6.61 6.67
CA ILE A 159 -12.61 -7.88 7.36
C ILE A 159 -11.65 -8.12 8.53
N TYR A 160 -10.36 -7.80 8.36
CA TYR A 160 -9.37 -7.98 9.43
C TYR A 160 -9.30 -6.83 10.43
N TYR A 161 -9.85 -5.66 10.09
CA TYR A 161 -9.83 -4.47 10.94
C TYR A 161 -11.12 -4.29 11.75
N LEU A 162 -12.29 -4.37 11.11
CA LEU A 162 -13.61 -4.25 11.73
C LEU A 162 -14.26 -5.62 11.96
N THR A 163 -13.60 -6.49 12.72
CA THR A 163 -13.94 -7.91 12.85
C THR A 163 -15.37 -8.19 13.36
N GLU A 164 -15.92 -7.29 14.17
CA GLU A 164 -17.29 -7.41 14.69
C GLU A 164 -18.36 -7.06 13.64
N LEU A 165 -18.07 -6.10 12.77
CA LEU A 165 -18.99 -5.61 11.74
C LEU A 165 -18.88 -6.45 10.45
N PHE A 166 -17.66 -6.86 10.08
CA PHE A 166 -17.35 -7.62 8.88
C PHE A 166 -16.89 -9.04 9.22
N ARG A 167 -17.85 -9.84 9.66
CA ARG A 167 -17.62 -11.27 9.92
C ARG A 167 -17.42 -12.00 8.61
N LYS A 168 -16.54 -13.01 8.62
CA LYS A 168 -16.25 -13.86 7.45
C LYS A 168 -17.36 -14.91 7.23
N GLU A 169 -18.57 -14.42 7.01
CA GLU A 169 -19.79 -15.20 6.78
C GLU A 169 -20.63 -14.57 5.66
N GLU A 170 -21.61 -15.32 5.15
CA GLU A 170 -22.58 -14.79 4.19
C GLU A 170 -23.57 -13.85 4.88
N ASN A 171 -24.28 -13.03 4.08
CA ASN A 171 -25.35 -12.14 4.55
C ASN A 171 -24.90 -11.08 5.57
N VAL A 172 -23.74 -10.46 5.33
CA VAL A 172 -23.29 -9.27 6.06
C VAL A 172 -23.94 -8.01 5.47
N TYR A 173 -24.49 -7.20 6.35
CA TYR A 173 -25.24 -5.98 6.06
C TYR A 173 -24.77 -4.88 7.01
N VAL A 174 -24.75 -3.62 6.55
CA VAL A 174 -24.31 -2.48 7.36
C VAL A 174 -25.42 -1.45 7.42
N SER A 175 -26.01 -1.25 8.59
CA SER A 175 -27.01 -0.18 8.78
C SER A 175 -26.39 1.20 8.60
N ARG A 176 -27.22 2.22 8.34
CA ARG A 176 -26.75 3.60 8.21
C ARG A 176 -25.98 4.09 9.44
N GLN A 177 -26.41 3.71 10.64
CA GLN A 177 -25.73 4.08 11.88
C GLN A 177 -24.35 3.42 12.00
N GLU A 178 -24.25 2.14 11.64
CA GLU A 178 -22.98 1.41 11.61
C GLU A 178 -22.03 1.99 10.56
N PHE A 179 -22.52 2.36 9.38
CA PHE A 179 -21.75 3.05 8.36
C PHE A 179 -21.15 4.36 8.87
N LEU A 180 -21.95 5.25 9.48
CA LEU A 180 -21.46 6.53 10.01
C LEU A 180 -20.40 6.34 11.10
N ARG A 181 -20.55 5.30 11.93
CA ARG A 181 -19.55 4.93 12.93
C ARG A 181 -18.27 4.40 12.26
N ALA A 182 -18.40 3.49 11.30
CA ALA A 182 -17.28 2.92 10.57
C ALA A 182 -16.48 3.97 9.80
N VAL A 183 -17.12 4.98 9.20
CA VAL A 183 -16.43 6.12 8.56
C VAL A 183 -15.51 6.84 9.56
N THR A 184 -15.93 6.97 10.81
CA THR A 184 -15.11 7.60 11.86
C THR A 184 -13.92 6.71 12.26
N GLU A 185 -14.15 5.40 12.41
CA GLU A 185 -13.11 4.43 12.79
C GLU A 185 -12.07 4.19 11.68
N LEU A 186 -12.49 4.21 10.42
CA LEU A 186 -11.65 3.99 9.25
C LEU A 186 -10.89 5.26 8.81
N ASN A 187 -11.33 6.44 9.26
CA ASN A 187 -10.70 7.73 8.95
C ASN A 187 -10.42 8.53 10.24
N PRO A 188 -9.55 8.02 11.14
CA PRO A 188 -9.38 8.61 12.47
C PRO A 188 -8.67 9.97 12.46
N TYR A 189 -7.88 10.28 11.42
CA TYR A 189 -7.01 11.46 11.38
C TYR A 189 -7.66 12.71 10.76
N VAL A 190 -8.88 12.61 10.23
CA VAL A 190 -9.56 13.73 9.59
C VAL A 190 -10.49 14.48 10.55
N ASN A 191 -10.71 15.76 10.30
CA ASN A 191 -11.65 16.58 11.07
C ASN A 191 -13.13 16.28 10.71
N SER A 192 -14.07 16.87 11.44
CA SER A 192 -15.50 16.64 11.23
C SER A 192 -16.02 17.06 9.85
N VAL A 193 -15.51 18.14 9.28
CA VAL A 193 -15.91 18.63 7.95
C VAL A 193 -15.48 17.64 6.87
N ALA A 194 -14.24 17.16 6.94
CA ALA A 194 -13.73 16.14 6.03
C ALA A 194 -14.51 14.82 6.18
N ARG A 195 -14.88 14.41 7.41
CA ARG A 195 -15.76 13.24 7.61
C ARG A 195 -17.13 13.42 6.97
N GLN A 196 -17.74 14.60 7.06
CA GLN A 196 -19.01 14.87 6.39
C GLN A 196 -18.89 14.78 4.87
N ALA A 197 -17.77 15.25 4.30
CA ALA A 197 -17.50 15.11 2.88
C ALA A 197 -17.35 13.64 2.46
N ILE A 198 -16.66 12.81 3.26
CA ILE A 198 -16.53 11.36 3.02
C ILE A 198 -17.91 10.69 3.04
N VAL A 199 -18.72 10.98 4.06
CA VAL A 199 -20.09 10.46 4.15
C VAL A 199 -20.89 10.87 2.92
N PHE A 200 -20.78 12.12 2.48
CA PHE A 200 -21.51 12.63 1.33
C PHE A 200 -21.10 11.94 0.02
N GLU A 201 -19.80 11.78 -0.20
CA GLU A 201 -19.24 11.18 -1.42
C GLU A 201 -19.62 9.69 -1.55
N TYR A 202 -19.55 8.95 -0.44
CA TYR A 202 -19.77 7.50 -0.42
C TYR A 202 -21.19 7.08 -0.01
N THR A 203 -22.18 7.97 -0.09
CA THR A 203 -23.59 7.61 0.11
C THR A 203 -24.28 7.42 -1.23
N ASP A 204 -24.96 6.28 -1.44
CA ASP A 204 -25.97 6.18 -2.49
C ASP A 204 -27.18 7.04 -2.12
N TRP A 205 -27.25 8.24 -2.68
CA TRP A 205 -28.32 9.19 -2.39
C TRP A 205 -29.69 8.79 -2.95
N LEU A 206 -29.77 7.77 -3.81
CA LEU A 206 -31.05 7.20 -4.23
C LEU A 206 -31.64 6.29 -3.15
N ASN A 207 -30.80 5.55 -2.42
CA ASN A 207 -31.21 4.65 -1.33
C ASN A 207 -30.24 4.75 -0.14
N PRO A 208 -30.25 5.87 0.61
CA PRO A 208 -29.21 6.19 1.59
C PRO A 208 -29.15 5.22 2.79
N ASP A 209 -30.26 4.56 3.10
CA ASP A 209 -30.36 3.61 4.20
C ASP A 209 -30.25 2.13 3.74
N ASP A 210 -29.99 1.88 2.45
CA ASP A 210 -29.83 0.52 1.95
C ASP A 210 -28.59 -0.14 2.60
N PRO A 211 -28.76 -1.30 3.26
CA PRO A 211 -27.70 -1.89 4.06
C PRO A 211 -26.61 -2.58 3.23
N VAL A 212 -26.87 -2.90 1.96
CA VAL A 212 -25.88 -3.43 1.02
C VAL A 212 -25.04 -2.29 0.46
N ASN A 213 -25.66 -1.20 0.04
CA ASN A 213 -24.96 -0.02 -0.47
C ASN A 213 -24.08 0.62 0.61
N ASN A 214 -24.55 0.70 1.85
CA ASN A 214 -23.73 1.17 2.97
C ASN A 214 -22.52 0.25 3.25
N ARG A 215 -22.65 -1.06 3.05
CA ARG A 215 -21.52 -2.01 3.16
C ARG A 215 -20.51 -1.80 2.03
N ASP A 216 -21.00 -1.78 0.79
CA ASP A 216 -20.19 -1.60 -0.42
C ASP A 216 -19.48 -0.23 -0.42
N ALA A 217 -20.10 0.80 0.15
CA ALA A 217 -19.49 2.12 0.35
C ALA A 217 -18.24 2.08 1.24
N LEU A 218 -18.21 1.21 2.26
CA LEU A 218 -17.02 1.05 3.12
C LEU A 218 -15.87 0.42 2.33
N ASP A 219 -16.15 -0.58 1.48
CA ASP A 219 -15.15 -1.12 0.56
C ASP A 219 -14.61 -0.04 -0.37
N LYS A 220 -15.50 0.72 -1.02
CA LYS A 220 -15.08 1.74 -1.99
C LYS A 220 -14.25 2.84 -1.36
N MET A 221 -14.61 3.38 -0.20
CA MET A 221 -13.81 4.44 0.42
C MET A 221 -12.41 3.95 0.85
N VAL A 222 -12.28 2.71 1.32
CA VAL A 222 -10.98 2.13 1.67
C VAL A 222 -10.19 1.81 0.41
N GLY A 223 -10.81 1.13 -0.55
CA GLY A 223 -10.21 0.72 -1.82
C GLY A 223 -9.73 1.90 -2.65
N ASP A 224 -10.54 2.94 -2.78
CA ASP A 224 -10.21 4.17 -3.51
C ASP A 224 -9.03 4.88 -2.88
N TYR A 225 -9.11 5.16 -1.57
CA TYR A 225 -8.10 5.95 -0.87
C TYR A 225 -6.77 5.21 -0.75
N GLN A 226 -6.79 3.90 -0.47
CA GLN A 226 -5.57 3.12 -0.21
C GLN A 226 -4.97 2.53 -1.49
N PHE A 227 -5.75 2.31 -2.55
CA PHE A 227 -5.29 1.61 -3.75
C PHE A 227 -5.65 2.33 -5.06
N THR A 228 -6.93 2.36 -5.44
CA THR A 228 -7.36 2.71 -6.80
C THR A 228 -6.99 4.13 -7.22
N CYS A 229 -7.19 5.13 -6.36
CA CYS A 229 -6.82 6.51 -6.69
C CYS A 229 -5.30 6.67 -6.84
N ASN A 230 -4.50 5.93 -6.08
CA ASN A 230 -3.03 6.00 -6.14
C ASN A 230 -2.48 5.35 -7.42
N VAL A 231 -3.11 4.25 -7.85
CA VAL A 231 -2.85 3.63 -9.15
C VAL A 231 -3.18 4.61 -10.28
N ASN A 232 -4.34 5.26 -10.21
CA ASN A 232 -4.77 6.23 -11.21
C ASN A 232 -3.85 7.46 -11.29
N ASP A 233 -3.48 8.05 -10.15
CA ASP A 233 -2.57 9.21 -10.14
C ASP A 233 -1.20 8.84 -10.73
N PHE A 234 -0.61 7.72 -10.31
CA PHE A 234 0.69 7.29 -10.84
C PHE A 234 0.66 7.03 -12.35
N ALA A 235 -0.38 6.34 -12.83
CA ALA A 235 -0.59 6.11 -14.26
C ALA A 235 -0.75 7.42 -15.04
N HIS A 236 -1.56 8.34 -14.51
CA HIS A 236 -1.78 9.65 -15.11
C HIS A 236 -0.48 10.44 -15.23
N ARG A 237 0.30 10.54 -14.14
CA ARG A 237 1.62 11.20 -14.14
C ARG A 237 2.61 10.57 -15.11
N TYR A 238 2.58 9.25 -15.29
CA TYR A 238 3.39 8.57 -16.30
C TYR A 238 2.97 8.95 -17.72
N ALA A 239 1.66 8.93 -18.00
CA ALA A 239 1.12 9.26 -19.31
C ALA A 239 1.42 10.71 -19.74
N GLU A 240 1.42 11.68 -18.81
CA GLU A 240 1.80 13.09 -19.05
C GLU A 240 3.24 13.27 -19.59
N THR A 241 4.08 12.24 -19.51
CA THR A 241 5.45 12.25 -20.03
C THR A 241 5.60 11.69 -21.43
N GLY A 242 4.50 11.25 -22.06
CA GLY A 242 4.51 10.57 -23.35
C GLY A 242 4.92 9.10 -23.28
N SER A 243 5.02 8.53 -22.08
CA SER A 243 5.27 7.09 -21.87
C SER A 243 3.99 6.29 -22.18
N ASN A 244 4.10 5.08 -22.70
CA ASN A 244 2.94 4.21 -22.92
C ASN A 244 2.45 3.64 -21.59
N VAL A 245 1.16 3.81 -21.31
CA VAL A 245 0.51 3.34 -20.09
C VAL A 245 -0.68 2.48 -20.48
N TYR A 246 -0.72 1.25 -19.98
CA TYR A 246 -1.86 0.34 -20.15
C TYR A 246 -2.54 0.17 -18.80
N MET A 247 -3.79 0.63 -18.71
CA MET A 247 -4.61 0.49 -17.51
C MET A 247 -5.56 -0.69 -17.66
N TYR A 248 -5.68 -1.52 -16.61
CA TYR A 248 -6.73 -2.53 -16.51
C TYR A 248 -7.63 -2.28 -15.31
N TYR A 249 -8.85 -2.83 -15.36
CA TYR A 249 -9.74 -2.91 -14.22
C TYR A 249 -10.31 -4.33 -14.15
N PHE A 250 -9.87 -5.09 -13.15
CA PHE A 250 -10.14 -6.51 -13.05
C PHE A 250 -11.40 -6.76 -12.24
N LYS A 251 -12.39 -7.42 -12.86
CA LYS A 251 -13.75 -7.60 -12.32
C LYS A 251 -14.17 -9.05 -12.13
N HIS A 252 -13.28 -10.00 -12.43
CA HIS A 252 -13.66 -11.40 -12.44
C HIS A 252 -13.57 -12.01 -11.04
N ARG A 253 -14.69 -12.45 -10.51
CA ARG A 253 -14.74 -13.31 -9.32
C ARG A 253 -14.70 -14.78 -9.72
N THR A 254 -13.70 -15.52 -9.24
CA THR A 254 -13.57 -16.95 -9.50
C THR A 254 -14.72 -17.75 -8.88
N ILE A 255 -15.23 -18.76 -9.61
CA ILE A 255 -16.35 -19.62 -9.16
C ILE A 255 -16.03 -20.35 -7.85
N ALA A 256 -14.78 -20.78 -7.66
CA ALA A 256 -14.31 -21.48 -6.47
C ALA A 256 -13.79 -20.55 -5.36
N ASN A 257 -14.12 -19.25 -5.39
CA ASN A 257 -13.67 -18.30 -4.38
C ASN A 257 -14.24 -18.67 -2.99
N PRO A 258 -13.39 -18.93 -1.98
CA PRO A 258 -13.84 -19.35 -0.65
C PRO A 258 -14.29 -18.19 0.25
N TRP A 259 -14.10 -16.94 -0.16
CA TRP A 259 -14.59 -15.77 0.55
C TRP A 259 -16.09 -15.62 0.35
N PRO A 260 -16.80 -14.94 1.28
CA PRO A 260 -18.23 -14.70 1.13
C PRO A 260 -18.61 -14.09 -0.22
N SER A 261 -19.81 -14.35 -0.70
CA SER A 261 -20.29 -13.94 -2.02
C SER A 261 -20.34 -12.42 -2.24
N TRP A 262 -20.40 -11.65 -1.16
CA TRP A 262 -20.44 -10.19 -1.16
C TRP A 262 -19.07 -9.51 -1.28
N THR A 263 -17.97 -10.26 -1.22
CA THR A 263 -16.61 -9.73 -1.41
C THR A 263 -16.18 -9.68 -2.87
#